data_AF-A0A528MHY9-F1
#
_entry.id   AF-A0A528MHY9-F1
#
_cell.length_a   1.000
_cell.length_b   1.000
_cell.length_c   1.000
_cell.angle_alpha   90.00
_cell.angle_beta   90.00
_cell.angle_gamma   90.00
#
_symmetry.space_group_name_H-M   'P 1'
#
loop_
_entity.id
_entity.type
_entity.pdbx_description
1 polymer ?
#
loop_
_entity_poly.entity_id
_entity_poly.type
_entity_poly.pdbx_seq_one_letter_code
_entity_poly.pdbx_strand_id
1 'polypeptide(L)'
;MRGAILDPKFAISVAVAILVLAPTTYWSLMHPADLLARGEKFGIDLQQPRMTAAATGAGKFIMGTFNFAVLPVLVSALAVVLTGFRFSERHPKAPAREVLLWRTLALGLAMLATLVLATGVTEVKARWLVPVLVILPLAMAAYMERLSPRGRDAQLLVIAAGAIIAVLLAPATWYFQINGTSGLSRMIRVDYAALYRQLTADGPVKTAISDGAWVGNLRLIDEKLVALDQEVPNFDRLVQDPAVLVWLDRDDPRQVILEQLKKAGYEPDGQPRQIMVPLLPSTDKSARPGAYVRLKRMAAEKATAFEEGVSKGAEGGQEPD
;
A
#
# COMPACT_ATOMS: atom_id res chain seq x y z
N MET A 1 -27.63 -16.26 -21.97
CA MET A 1 -27.43 -15.02 -21.19
C MET A 1 -28.75 -14.39 -20.75
N ARG A 2 -29.76 -14.23 -21.61
CA ARG A 2 -31.07 -13.63 -21.25
C ARG A 2 -31.80 -14.29 -20.06
N GLY A 3 -31.78 -15.63 -19.96
CA GLY A 3 -32.47 -16.35 -18.87
C GLY A 3 -31.85 -16.18 -17.47
N ALA A 4 -30.57 -15.80 -17.38
CA ALA A 4 -29.90 -15.61 -16.08
C ALA A 4 -30.07 -14.16 -15.54
N ILE A 5 -30.23 -13.19 -16.44
CA ILE A 5 -30.46 -11.78 -16.08
C ILE A 5 -31.89 -11.56 -15.58
N LEU A 6 -32.82 -12.41 -16.02
CA LEU A 6 -34.24 -12.38 -15.64
C LEU A 6 -34.56 -13.29 -14.44
N ASP A 7 -33.55 -13.92 -13.81
CA ASP A 7 -33.74 -14.74 -12.62
C ASP A 7 -33.99 -13.83 -11.39
N PRO A 8 -35.07 -14.02 -10.61
CA PRO A 8 -35.30 -13.26 -9.39
C PRO A 8 -34.13 -13.35 -8.40
N LYS A 9 -33.35 -14.43 -8.40
CA LYS A 9 -32.15 -14.56 -7.57
C LYS A 9 -31.05 -13.59 -7.99
N PHE A 10 -30.94 -13.30 -9.29
CA PHE A 10 -30.01 -12.28 -9.80
C PHE A 10 -30.46 -10.88 -9.37
N ALA A 11 -31.75 -10.57 -9.50
CA ALA A 11 -32.29 -9.28 -9.05
C ALA A 11 -32.10 -9.06 -7.54
N ILE A 12 -32.36 -10.08 -6.72
CA ILE A 12 -32.13 -10.03 -5.27
C ILE A 12 -30.63 -9.81 -4.99
N SER A 13 -29.75 -10.52 -5.70
CA SER A 13 -28.29 -10.36 -5.52
C SER A 13 -27.83 -8.93 -5.85
N VAL A 14 -28.37 -8.33 -6.92
CA VAL A 14 -28.11 -6.92 -7.28
C VAL A 14 -28.65 -5.96 -6.22
N ALA A 15 -29.88 -6.17 -5.75
CA ALA A 15 -30.48 -5.34 -4.71
C ALA A 15 -29.67 -5.39 -3.40
N VAL A 16 -29.24 -6.58 -2.98
CA VAL A 16 -28.37 -6.77 -1.81
C VAL A 16 -27.03 -6.07 -2.03
N ALA A 17 -26.41 -6.20 -3.20
CA ALA A 17 -25.15 -5.51 -3.51
C ALA A 17 -25.31 -3.98 -3.41
N ILE A 18 -26.40 -3.42 -3.95
CA ILE A 18 -26.69 -1.99 -3.85
C ILE A 18 -26.86 -1.58 -2.38
N LEU A 19 -27.66 -2.32 -1.59
CA LEU A 19 -27.87 -2.03 -0.17
C LEU A 19 -26.58 -2.07 0.64
N VAL A 20 -25.67 -3.00 0.34
CA VAL A 20 -24.37 -3.12 1.00
C VAL A 20 -23.43 -1.97 0.61
N LEU A 21 -23.46 -1.55 -0.66
CA LEU A 21 -22.59 -0.48 -1.16
C LEU A 21 -23.13 0.92 -0.81
N ALA A 22 -24.44 1.09 -0.67
CA ALA A 22 -25.10 2.38 -0.51
C ALA A 22 -24.55 3.24 0.65
N PRO A 23 -24.33 2.72 1.87
CA PRO A 23 -23.81 3.53 2.98
C PRO A 23 -22.43 4.11 2.65
N THR A 24 -21.55 3.27 2.09
CA THR A 24 -20.18 3.66 1.74
C THR A 24 -20.17 4.66 0.59
N THR A 25 -20.99 4.42 -0.45
CA THR A 25 -21.10 5.34 -1.59
C THR A 25 -21.70 6.68 -1.14
N TYR A 26 -22.72 6.66 -0.30
CA TYR A 26 -23.33 7.86 0.26
C TYR A 26 -22.33 8.68 1.08
N TRP A 27 -21.60 8.04 2.00
CA TRP A 27 -20.57 8.71 2.78
C TRP A 27 -19.48 9.31 1.89
N SER A 28 -19.04 8.55 0.89
CA SER A 28 -18.03 8.96 -0.09
C SER A 28 -18.46 10.21 -0.86
N LEU A 29 -19.72 10.28 -1.29
CA LEU A 29 -20.25 11.45 -1.99
C LEU A 29 -20.35 12.69 -1.09
N MET A 30 -20.57 12.49 0.21
CA MET A 30 -20.66 13.59 1.18
C MET A 30 -19.30 14.12 1.65
N HIS A 31 -18.21 13.34 1.51
CA HIS A 31 -16.87 13.71 1.96
C HIS A 31 -15.82 13.62 0.84
N PRO A 32 -16.00 14.37 -0.28
CA PRO A 32 -15.09 14.28 -1.42
C PRO A 32 -13.69 14.79 -1.09
N ALA A 33 -13.56 15.78 -0.21
CA ALA A 33 -12.26 16.31 0.22
C ALA A 33 -11.41 15.23 0.93
N ASP A 34 -12.02 14.41 1.79
CA ASP A 34 -11.32 13.33 2.50
C ASP A 34 -10.91 12.18 1.57
N LEU A 35 -11.69 11.93 0.52
CA LEU A 35 -11.33 10.96 -0.54
C LEU A 35 -10.16 11.47 -1.37
N LEU A 36 -10.20 12.74 -1.78
CA LEU A 36 -9.17 13.37 -2.60
C LEU A 36 -7.88 13.59 -1.83
N ALA A 37 -7.94 13.82 -0.52
CA ALA A 37 -6.76 13.86 0.35
C ALA A 37 -5.95 12.55 0.33
N ARG A 38 -6.57 11.43 -0.07
CA ARG A 38 -5.89 10.14 -0.29
C ARG A 38 -5.58 9.85 -1.75
N GLY A 39 -6.00 10.74 -2.66
CA GLY A 39 -5.79 10.68 -4.11
C GLY A 39 -4.31 10.59 -4.50
N GLU A 40 -3.42 11.21 -3.72
CA GLU A 40 -1.96 11.14 -3.93
C GLU A 40 -1.44 9.69 -3.96
N LYS A 41 -2.05 8.79 -3.18
CA LYS A 41 -1.65 7.36 -3.15
C LYS A 41 -1.90 6.63 -4.46
N PHE A 42 -2.71 7.23 -5.33
CA PHE A 42 -3.03 6.75 -6.68
C PHE A 42 -2.19 7.44 -7.76
N GLY A 43 -1.31 8.39 -7.39
CA GLY A 43 -0.50 9.15 -8.34
C GLY A 43 -1.33 10.03 -9.28
N ILE A 44 -2.53 10.44 -8.84
CA ILE A 44 -3.40 11.30 -9.64
C ILE A 44 -2.83 12.71 -9.58
N ASP A 45 -2.15 13.11 -10.66
CA ASP A 45 -1.63 14.46 -10.85
C ASP A 45 -2.58 15.24 -11.74
N LEU A 46 -3.20 16.28 -11.18
CA LEU A 46 -4.17 17.12 -11.89
C LEU A 46 -3.52 18.00 -12.97
N GLN A 47 -2.20 18.19 -12.93
CA GLN A 47 -1.46 18.96 -13.95
C GLN A 47 -1.01 18.10 -15.13
N GLN A 48 -1.03 16.76 -15.00
CA GLN A 48 -0.68 15.87 -16.10
C GLN A 48 -1.82 15.74 -17.12
N PRO A 49 -1.52 15.77 -18.43
CA PRO A 49 -2.51 15.47 -19.46
C PRO A 49 -3.17 14.10 -19.23
N ARG A 50 -4.50 14.03 -19.39
CA ARG A 50 -5.26 12.78 -19.19
C ARG A 50 -4.71 11.59 -19.98
N MET A 51 -4.22 11.84 -21.19
CA MET A 51 -3.66 10.81 -22.06
C MET A 51 -2.33 10.24 -21.54
N THR A 52 -1.44 11.09 -20.99
CA THR A 52 -0.17 10.65 -20.41
C THR A 52 -0.39 9.92 -19.09
N ALA A 53 -1.33 10.39 -18.27
CA ALA A 53 -1.74 9.70 -17.04
C ALA A 53 -2.31 8.31 -17.36
N ALA A 54 -3.22 8.20 -18.34
CA ALA A 54 -3.79 6.92 -18.76
C ALA A 54 -2.73 5.97 -19.33
N ALA A 55 -1.80 6.46 -20.16
CA ALA A 55 -0.71 5.65 -20.70
C ALA A 55 0.23 5.14 -19.60
N THR A 56 0.57 5.98 -18.63
CA THR A 56 1.41 5.62 -17.49
C THR A 56 0.74 4.57 -16.61
N GLY A 57 -0.53 4.81 -16.24
CA GLY A 57 -1.35 3.87 -15.49
C GLY A 57 -1.49 2.52 -16.20
N ALA A 58 -1.78 2.53 -17.50
CA ALA A 58 -1.86 1.33 -18.31
C ALA A 58 -0.54 0.57 -18.35
N GLY A 59 0.60 1.28 -18.52
CA GLY A 59 1.94 0.68 -18.47
C GLY A 59 2.22 0.00 -17.14
N LYS A 60 1.92 0.65 -16.01
CA LYS A 60 2.07 0.06 -14.67
C LYS A 60 1.14 -1.11 -14.44
N PHE A 61 -0.10 -1.05 -14.94
CA PHE A 61 -1.06 -2.15 -14.90
C PHE A 61 -0.57 -3.37 -15.68
N ILE A 62 -0.08 -3.17 -16.91
CA ILE A 62 0.48 -4.24 -17.75
C ILE A 62 1.69 -4.85 -17.05
N MET A 63 2.62 -4.03 -16.57
CA MET A 63 3.83 -4.49 -15.89
C MET A 63 3.48 -5.27 -14.60
N GLY A 64 2.54 -4.77 -13.80
CA GLY A 64 2.07 -5.47 -12.60
C GLY A 64 1.41 -6.81 -12.92
N THR A 65 0.59 -6.85 -13.98
CA THR A 65 -0.06 -8.08 -14.46
C THR A 65 0.98 -9.08 -14.95
N PHE A 66 1.95 -8.63 -15.75
CA PHE A 66 3.04 -9.44 -16.25
C PHE A 66 3.88 -10.01 -15.11
N ASN A 67 4.34 -9.17 -14.18
CA ASN A 67 5.18 -9.59 -13.04
C ASN A 67 4.51 -10.69 -12.21
N PHE A 68 3.19 -10.62 -12.03
CA PHE A 68 2.46 -11.69 -11.36
C PHE A 68 2.35 -12.93 -12.25
N ALA A 69 1.99 -12.77 -13.53
CA ALA A 69 1.68 -13.87 -14.43
C ALA A 69 2.90 -14.73 -14.81
N VAL A 70 4.11 -14.16 -14.79
CA VAL A 70 5.35 -14.86 -15.13
C VAL A 70 5.49 -16.15 -14.35
N LEU A 71 5.32 -16.13 -13.02
CA LEU A 71 5.56 -17.32 -12.20
C LEU A 71 4.54 -18.45 -12.48
N PRO A 72 3.21 -18.23 -12.42
CA PRO A 72 2.22 -19.25 -12.81
C PRO A 72 2.43 -19.80 -14.22
N VAL A 73 2.78 -18.94 -15.17
CA VAL A 73 3.01 -19.34 -16.57
C VAL A 73 4.24 -20.24 -16.67
N LEU A 74 5.36 -19.87 -16.04
CA LEU A 74 6.58 -20.67 -16.05
C LEU A 74 6.40 -22.02 -15.35
N VAL A 75 5.73 -22.05 -14.19
CA VAL A 75 5.43 -23.29 -13.48
C VAL A 75 4.56 -24.21 -14.34
N SER A 76 3.54 -23.66 -15.00
CA SER A 76 2.69 -24.42 -15.90
C SER A 76 3.47 -24.91 -17.12
N ALA A 77 4.29 -24.07 -17.75
CA ALA A 77 5.11 -24.45 -18.89
C ALA A 77 6.10 -25.56 -18.52
N LEU A 78 6.74 -25.49 -17.36
CA LEU A 78 7.64 -26.53 -16.88
C LEU A 78 6.90 -27.85 -16.63
N ALA A 79 5.71 -27.81 -16.03
CA ALA A 79 4.90 -29.01 -15.83
C ALA A 79 4.46 -29.65 -17.15
N VAL A 80 4.16 -28.87 -18.19
CA VAL A 80 3.94 -29.36 -19.57
C VAL A 80 5.18 -30.11 -20.07
N VAL A 81 6.35 -29.49 -19.99
CA VAL A 81 7.61 -30.06 -20.49
C VAL A 81 7.94 -31.37 -19.76
N LEU A 82 7.85 -31.39 -18.43
CA LEU A 82 8.19 -32.55 -17.61
C LEU A 82 7.26 -33.75 -17.80
N THR A 83 6.00 -33.52 -18.17
CA THR A 83 5.02 -34.62 -18.38
C THR A 83 5.05 -35.22 -19.78
N GLY A 84 5.94 -34.74 -20.65
CA GLY A 84 6.07 -35.22 -22.02
C GLY A 84 4.83 -34.92 -22.83
N PHE A 85 4.43 -33.64 -22.81
CA PHE A 85 3.19 -33.17 -23.41
C PHE A 85 3.07 -33.52 -24.90
N ARG A 86 1.93 -34.11 -25.26
CA ARG A 86 1.50 -34.31 -26.64
C ARG A 86 0.13 -33.67 -26.77
N PHE A 87 -0.02 -32.75 -27.72
CA PHE A 87 -1.33 -32.19 -28.02
C PHE A 87 -2.28 -33.34 -28.39
N SER A 88 -3.38 -33.46 -27.67
CA SER A 88 -4.44 -34.36 -28.10
C SER A 88 -5.10 -33.74 -29.34
N GLU A 89 -5.17 -34.48 -30.45
CA GLU A 89 -5.89 -34.05 -31.66
C GLU A 89 -7.39 -33.84 -31.40
N ARG A 90 -7.91 -34.41 -30.31
CA ARG A 90 -9.23 -34.09 -29.78
C ARG A 90 -9.07 -33.01 -28.72
N HIS A 91 -9.53 -31.81 -29.02
CA HIS A 91 -9.80 -30.79 -28.01
C HIS A 91 -11.21 -31.02 -27.44
N PRO A 92 -11.37 -31.73 -26.31
CA PRO A 92 -12.67 -31.81 -25.67
C PRO A 92 -13.17 -30.39 -25.34
N LYS A 93 -14.49 -30.20 -25.42
CA LYS A 93 -15.12 -28.93 -25.10
C LYS A 93 -14.74 -28.51 -23.68
N ALA A 94 -14.35 -27.24 -23.51
CA ALA A 94 -13.97 -26.72 -22.21
C ALA A 94 -15.12 -26.92 -21.20
N PRO A 95 -14.87 -27.54 -20.04
CA PRO A 95 -15.88 -27.71 -19.01
C PRO A 95 -16.33 -26.33 -18.51
N ALA A 96 -17.59 -26.21 -18.08
CA ALA A 96 -18.17 -24.94 -17.66
C ALA A 96 -17.35 -24.23 -16.57
N ARG A 97 -16.70 -25.01 -15.68
CA ARG A 97 -15.79 -24.51 -14.63
C ARG A 97 -14.58 -23.77 -15.19
N GLU A 98 -13.93 -24.31 -16.23
CA GLU A 98 -12.75 -23.70 -16.87
C GLU A 98 -13.16 -22.40 -17.56
N VAL A 99 -14.26 -22.45 -18.31
CA VAL A 99 -14.82 -21.27 -18.99
C VAL A 99 -15.17 -20.17 -18.00
N LEU A 100 -15.74 -20.52 -16.84
CA LEU A 100 -16.06 -19.57 -15.80
C LEU A 100 -14.79 -18.90 -15.25
N LEU A 101 -13.73 -19.66 -14.96
CA LEU A 101 -12.46 -19.11 -14.46
C LEU A 101 -11.85 -18.09 -15.43
N TRP A 102 -11.76 -18.44 -16.73
CA TRP A 102 -11.24 -17.53 -17.74
C TRP A 102 -12.11 -16.29 -17.93
N ARG A 103 -13.44 -16.43 -17.88
CA ARG A 103 -14.37 -15.30 -17.97
C ARG A 103 -14.26 -14.37 -16.77
N THR A 104 -14.19 -14.92 -15.56
CA THR A 104 -14.03 -14.13 -14.34
C THR A 104 -12.70 -13.40 -14.33
N LEU A 105 -11.61 -14.06 -14.73
CA LEU A 105 -10.29 -13.44 -14.87
C LEU A 105 -10.33 -12.30 -15.90
N ALA A 106 -10.87 -12.56 -17.10
CA ALA A 106 -10.96 -11.56 -18.16
C ALA A 106 -11.85 -10.36 -17.76
N LEU A 107 -13.00 -10.62 -17.12
CA LEU A 107 -13.89 -9.58 -16.64
C LEU A 107 -13.23 -8.75 -15.54
N GLY A 108 -12.58 -9.39 -14.57
CA GLY A 108 -11.86 -8.70 -13.50
C GLY A 108 -10.74 -7.81 -14.03
N LEU A 109 -9.96 -8.31 -14.99
CA LEU A 109 -8.90 -7.53 -15.64
C LEU A 109 -9.47 -6.37 -16.46
N ALA A 110 -10.57 -6.59 -17.19
CA ALA A 110 -11.24 -5.54 -17.95
C ALA A 110 -11.80 -4.44 -17.03
N MET A 111 -12.39 -4.81 -15.89
CA MET A 111 -12.88 -3.85 -14.90
C MET A 111 -11.74 -3.02 -14.31
N LEU A 112 -10.63 -3.66 -13.91
CA LEU A 112 -9.46 -2.96 -13.38
C LEU A 112 -8.80 -2.05 -14.42
N ALA A 113 -8.67 -2.52 -15.68
CA ALA A 113 -8.15 -1.70 -16.77
C ALA A 113 -9.05 -0.50 -17.03
N THR A 114 -10.38 -0.69 -17.04
CA THR A 114 -11.35 0.40 -17.19
C THR A 114 -11.22 1.41 -16.05
N LEU A 115 -11.06 0.95 -14.81
CA LEU A 115 -10.87 1.82 -13.66
C LEU A 115 -9.60 2.67 -13.83
N VAL A 116 -8.46 2.05 -14.14
CA VAL A 116 -7.18 2.76 -14.34
C VAL A 116 -7.30 3.82 -15.44
N LEU A 117 -7.93 3.48 -16.57
CA LEU A 117 -8.11 4.39 -17.70
C LEU A 117 -9.10 5.52 -17.39
N ALA A 118 -10.17 5.24 -16.64
CA ALA A 118 -11.22 6.21 -16.33
C ALA A 118 -10.79 7.20 -15.23
N THR A 119 -9.99 6.77 -14.25
CA THR A 119 -9.63 7.60 -13.10
C THR A 119 -8.29 8.32 -13.23
N GLY A 120 -7.47 7.98 -14.23
CA GLY A 120 -6.14 8.57 -14.40
C GLY A 120 -5.14 8.16 -13.31
N VAL A 121 -5.34 6.99 -12.69
CA VAL A 121 -4.42 6.44 -11.69
C VAL A 121 -3.10 6.11 -12.37
N THR A 122 -1.99 6.72 -11.93
CA THR A 122 -0.65 6.45 -12.47
C THR A 122 0.13 5.47 -11.61
N GLU A 123 -0.20 5.35 -10.32
CA GLU A 123 0.45 4.43 -9.38
C GLU A 123 -0.42 3.19 -9.15
N VAL A 124 -0.23 2.15 -9.95
CA VAL A 124 -0.91 0.85 -9.79
C VAL A 124 -0.06 -0.10 -8.96
N LYS A 125 -0.43 -0.31 -7.70
CA LYS A 125 0.30 -1.23 -6.80
C LYS A 125 -0.01 -2.69 -7.15
N ALA A 126 1.01 -3.54 -7.19
CA ALA A 126 0.86 -4.97 -7.53
C ALA A 126 -0.19 -5.70 -6.68
N ARG A 127 -0.28 -5.37 -5.38
CA ARG A 127 -1.28 -5.94 -4.46
C ARG A 127 -2.74 -5.68 -4.85
N TRP A 128 -3.02 -4.65 -5.65
CA TRP A 128 -4.37 -4.36 -6.14
C TRP A 128 -4.83 -5.32 -7.23
N LEU A 129 -3.90 -5.96 -7.94
CA LEU A 129 -4.20 -6.92 -9.00
C LEU A 129 -4.43 -8.34 -8.44
N VAL A 130 -3.90 -8.62 -7.24
CA VAL A 130 -3.92 -9.95 -6.61
C VAL A 130 -5.34 -10.57 -6.53
N PRO A 131 -6.42 -9.85 -6.14
CA PRO A 131 -7.76 -10.45 -6.05
C PRO A 131 -8.26 -11.04 -7.36
N VAL A 132 -7.83 -10.49 -8.50
CA VAL A 132 -8.18 -10.99 -9.84
C VAL A 132 -7.15 -12.02 -10.31
N LEU A 133 -5.87 -11.72 -10.14
CA LEU A 133 -4.79 -12.55 -10.68
C LEU A 133 -4.57 -13.87 -9.95
N VAL A 134 -5.03 -14.00 -8.70
CA VAL A 134 -5.01 -15.29 -7.98
C VAL A 134 -5.81 -16.39 -8.70
N ILE A 135 -6.74 -16.00 -9.59
CA ILE A 135 -7.53 -16.93 -10.42
C ILE A 135 -6.68 -17.52 -11.55
N LEU A 136 -5.63 -16.83 -12.01
CA LEU A 136 -4.79 -17.26 -13.13
C LEU A 136 -4.17 -18.66 -12.94
N PRO A 137 -3.43 -18.97 -11.85
CA PRO A 137 -2.87 -20.31 -11.65
C PRO A 137 -3.95 -21.40 -11.63
N LEU A 138 -5.14 -21.10 -11.10
CA LEU A 138 -6.27 -22.03 -11.08
C LEU A 138 -6.83 -22.26 -12.49
N ALA A 139 -6.97 -21.19 -13.28
CA ALA A 139 -7.40 -21.26 -14.67
C ALA A 139 -6.39 -22.06 -15.53
N MET A 140 -5.09 -21.87 -15.30
CA MET A 140 -4.03 -22.64 -15.96
C MET A 140 -4.08 -24.11 -15.57
N ALA A 141 -4.19 -24.43 -14.29
CA ALA A 141 -4.30 -25.82 -13.82
C ALA A 141 -5.54 -26.54 -14.42
N ALA A 142 -6.68 -25.84 -14.49
CA ALA A 142 -7.88 -26.37 -15.14
C ALA A 142 -7.70 -26.57 -16.66
N TYR A 143 -7.00 -25.64 -17.31
CA TYR A 143 -6.67 -25.71 -18.74
C TYR A 143 -5.76 -26.91 -19.05
N MET A 144 -4.80 -27.24 -18.17
CA MET A 144 -3.88 -28.37 -18.36
C MET A 144 -4.57 -29.72 -18.40
N GLU A 145 -5.57 -29.95 -17.54
CA GLU A 145 -6.36 -31.18 -17.50
C GLU A 145 -6.96 -31.52 -18.89
N ARG A 146 -7.26 -30.50 -19.68
CA ARG A 146 -7.90 -30.60 -21.00
C ARG A 146 -6.92 -30.88 -22.15
N LEU A 147 -5.67 -30.44 -22.00
CA LEU A 147 -4.74 -30.28 -23.12
C LEU A 147 -4.10 -31.59 -23.61
N SER A 148 -4.00 -32.60 -22.75
CA SER A 148 -3.26 -33.84 -23.02
C SER A 148 -3.88 -35.01 -22.26
N PRO A 149 -3.73 -36.26 -22.72
CA PRO A 149 -4.08 -37.45 -21.94
C PRO A 149 -3.35 -37.51 -20.57
N ARG A 150 -2.15 -36.91 -20.46
CA ARG A 150 -1.41 -36.72 -19.21
C ARG A 150 -1.64 -35.35 -18.56
N GLY A 151 -2.67 -34.63 -19.01
CA GLY A 151 -3.01 -33.29 -18.52
C GLY A 151 -3.31 -33.26 -17.02
N ARG A 152 -3.82 -34.37 -16.47
CA ARG A 152 -4.03 -34.54 -15.02
C ARG A 152 -2.73 -34.56 -14.23
N ASP A 153 -1.68 -35.21 -14.75
CA ASP A 153 -0.36 -35.22 -14.11
C ASP A 153 0.27 -33.83 -14.12
N ALA A 154 0.16 -33.12 -15.24
CA ALA A 154 0.63 -31.73 -15.36
C ALA A 154 -0.11 -30.79 -14.41
N GLN A 155 -1.44 -30.94 -14.30
CA GLN A 155 -2.27 -30.22 -13.34
C GLN A 155 -1.83 -30.48 -11.89
N LEU A 156 -1.60 -31.75 -11.52
CA LEU A 156 -1.13 -32.11 -10.18
C LEU A 156 0.27 -31.55 -9.90
N LEU A 157 1.18 -31.56 -10.88
CA LEU A 157 2.49 -30.93 -10.75
C LEU A 157 2.40 -29.42 -10.53
N VAL A 158 1.52 -28.71 -11.25
CA VAL A 158 1.30 -27.27 -11.02
C VAL A 158 0.76 -27.00 -9.62
N ILE A 159 -0.21 -27.79 -9.16
CA ILE A 159 -0.79 -27.67 -7.82
C ILE A 159 0.29 -27.96 -6.76
N ALA A 160 1.06 -29.03 -6.92
CA ALA A 160 2.12 -29.42 -6.00
C ALA A 160 3.24 -28.38 -5.96
N ALA A 161 3.71 -27.90 -7.11
CA ALA A 161 4.72 -26.85 -7.21
C ALA A 161 4.22 -25.54 -6.57
N GLY A 162 2.97 -25.15 -6.84
CA GLY A 162 2.35 -23.98 -6.22
C GLY A 162 2.28 -24.10 -4.70
N ALA A 163 1.88 -25.27 -4.18
CA ALA A 163 1.85 -25.54 -2.74
C ALA A 163 3.25 -25.51 -2.12
N ILE A 164 4.24 -26.15 -2.75
CA ILE A 164 5.64 -26.13 -2.30
C ILE A 164 6.17 -24.70 -2.26
N ILE A 165 5.98 -23.93 -3.33
CA ILE A 165 6.40 -22.52 -3.39
C ILE A 165 5.73 -21.74 -2.27
N ALA A 166 4.42 -21.88 -2.05
CA ALA A 166 3.71 -21.17 -1.00
C ALA A 166 4.23 -21.53 0.41
N VAL A 167 4.48 -22.82 0.67
CA VAL A 167 5.02 -23.30 1.95
C VAL A 167 6.46 -22.82 2.17
N LEU A 168 7.29 -22.80 1.14
CA LEU A 168 8.69 -22.35 1.23
C LEU A 168 8.83 -20.82 1.26
N LEU A 169 7.87 -20.08 0.70
CA LEU A 169 7.92 -18.62 0.66
C LEU A 169 7.79 -18.00 2.06
N ALA A 170 6.98 -18.59 2.95
CA ALA A 170 6.82 -18.11 4.32
C ALA A 170 8.13 -18.13 5.14
N PRO A 171 8.87 -19.25 5.28
CA PRO A 171 10.15 -19.25 5.98
C PRO A 171 11.23 -18.45 5.25
N ALA A 172 11.24 -18.43 3.91
CA ALA A 172 12.19 -17.62 3.14
C ALA A 172 11.98 -16.11 3.38
N THR A 173 10.73 -15.63 3.30
CA THR A 173 10.41 -14.24 3.60
C THR A 173 10.73 -13.88 5.05
N TRP A 174 10.41 -14.75 6.01
CA TRP A 174 10.81 -14.58 7.41
C TRP A 174 12.33 -14.46 7.58
N TYR A 175 13.09 -15.35 6.94
CA TYR A 175 14.55 -15.32 6.96
C TYR A 175 15.10 -13.99 6.41
N PHE A 176 14.57 -13.50 5.29
CA PHE A 176 14.95 -12.20 4.73
C PHE A 176 14.54 -11.02 5.60
N GLN A 177 13.42 -11.10 6.33
CA GLN A 177 13.01 -10.04 7.25
C GLN A 177 13.93 -9.96 8.47
N ILE A 178 14.45 -11.09 8.94
CA ILE A 178 15.39 -11.16 10.07
C ILE A 178 16.83 -10.82 9.67
N ASN A 179 17.29 -11.32 8.51
CA ASN A 179 18.70 -11.20 8.12
C ASN A 179 18.95 -10.13 7.05
N GLY A 180 17.90 -9.60 6.42
CA GLY A 180 17.99 -8.58 5.39
C GLY A 180 18.51 -7.26 5.94
N THR A 181 19.21 -6.52 5.08
CA THR A 181 19.94 -5.29 5.44
C THR A 181 19.28 -4.00 4.94
N SER A 182 18.11 -4.08 4.28
CA SER A 182 17.49 -2.90 3.66
C SER A 182 15.95 -2.92 3.70
N GLY A 183 15.34 -1.73 3.54
CA GLY A 183 13.89 -1.57 3.45
C GLY A 183 13.11 -2.02 4.71
N LEU A 184 12.08 -2.84 4.47
CA LEU A 184 11.16 -3.35 5.50
C LEU A 184 11.84 -4.22 6.57
N SER A 185 12.89 -4.97 6.20
CA SER A 185 13.62 -5.80 7.14
C SER A 185 14.23 -4.95 8.26
N ARG A 186 14.80 -3.78 7.93
CA ARG A 186 15.37 -2.87 8.94
C ARG A 186 14.32 -2.29 9.90
N MET A 187 13.09 -2.04 9.44
CA MET A 187 12.03 -1.44 10.27
C MET A 187 11.50 -2.42 11.33
N ILE A 188 11.35 -3.71 10.96
CA ILE A 188 10.86 -4.75 11.87
C ILE A 188 11.91 -5.07 12.95
N ARG A 189 13.17 -4.88 12.61
CA ARG A 189 14.32 -5.17 13.45
C ARG A 189 14.66 -4.05 14.43
N VAL A 190 14.00 -2.91 14.40
CA VAL A 190 14.28 -1.82 15.35
C VAL A 190 14.01 -2.28 16.78
N ASP A 191 14.98 -2.10 17.69
CA ASP A 191 14.75 -2.25 19.12
C ASP A 191 13.94 -1.05 19.64
N TYR A 192 12.61 -1.18 19.58
CA TYR A 192 11.69 -0.15 20.02
C TYR A 192 11.80 0.14 21.52
N ALA A 193 12.24 -0.83 22.33
CA ALA A 193 12.45 -0.60 23.76
C ALA A 193 13.68 0.28 23.99
N ALA A 194 14.79 0.03 23.28
CA ALA A 194 15.97 0.88 23.31
C ALA A 194 15.70 2.27 22.75
N LEU A 195 14.92 2.38 21.67
CA LEU A 195 14.49 3.66 21.12
C LEU A 195 13.64 4.43 22.14
N TYR A 196 12.60 3.80 22.70
CA TYR A 196 11.73 4.45 23.68
C TYR A 196 12.51 4.96 24.89
N ARG A 197 13.43 4.15 25.44
CA ARG A 197 14.33 4.59 26.53
C ARG A 197 15.15 5.82 26.17
N GLN A 198 15.68 5.91 24.95
CA GLN A 198 16.45 7.07 24.48
C GLN A 198 15.56 8.31 24.34
N LEU A 199 14.31 8.17 23.87
CA LEU A 199 13.35 9.27 23.75
C LEU A 199 12.89 9.81 25.11
N THR A 200 12.75 8.94 26.11
CA THR A 200 12.32 9.30 27.47
C THR A 200 13.47 9.66 28.41
N ALA A 201 14.72 9.64 27.94
CA ALA A 201 15.90 9.88 28.78
C ALA A 201 15.88 11.27 29.46
N ASP A 202 15.32 12.28 28.77
CA ASP A 202 15.20 13.65 29.28
C ASP A 202 13.84 13.97 29.89
N GLY A 203 13.07 12.94 30.26
CA GLY A 203 11.74 13.07 30.83
C GLY A 203 10.64 12.48 29.96
N PRO A 204 9.39 12.49 30.45
CA PRO A 204 8.29 11.78 29.83
C PRO A 204 8.00 12.29 28.41
N VAL A 205 7.50 11.38 27.58
CA VAL A 205 7.03 11.64 26.22
C VAL A 205 5.63 11.05 26.10
N LYS A 206 4.66 11.89 25.74
CA LYS A 206 3.29 11.46 25.46
C LYS A 206 3.01 11.33 23.97
N THR A 207 3.70 12.10 23.14
CA THR A 207 3.55 12.03 21.68
C THR A 207 4.89 11.82 21.00
N ALA A 208 4.99 10.79 20.16
CA ALA A 208 6.13 10.56 19.28
C ALA A 208 5.70 10.76 17.83
N ILE A 209 6.39 11.65 17.12
CA ILE A 209 6.04 12.09 15.78
C ILE A 209 7.17 11.68 14.83
N SER A 210 6.85 11.10 13.67
CA SER A 210 7.86 10.73 12.67
C SER A 210 7.34 10.80 11.23
N ASP A 211 8.26 10.74 10.28
CA ASP A 211 8.02 10.79 8.84
C ASP A 211 7.64 9.41 8.23
N GLY A 212 7.43 8.39 9.06
CA GLY A 212 7.08 7.06 8.62
C GLY A 212 6.28 6.28 9.66
N ALA A 213 5.45 5.36 9.17
CA ALA A 213 4.55 4.53 9.95
C ALA A 213 5.24 3.64 11.01
N TRP A 214 6.57 3.52 10.98
CA TRP A 214 7.34 2.76 11.96
C TRP A 214 7.19 3.33 13.39
N VAL A 215 6.92 4.63 13.53
CA VAL A 215 6.72 5.28 14.86
C VAL A 215 5.52 4.68 15.61
N GLY A 216 4.53 4.17 14.88
CA GLY A 216 3.38 3.46 15.45
C GLY A 216 3.77 2.26 16.31
N ASN A 217 4.90 1.61 16.02
CA ASN A 217 5.38 0.45 16.78
C ASN A 217 5.89 0.82 18.18
N LEU A 218 6.15 2.10 18.50
CA LEU A 218 6.45 2.51 19.87
C LEU A 218 5.28 2.23 20.83
N ARG A 219 4.04 2.13 20.31
CA ARG A 219 2.87 1.73 21.09
C ARG A 219 2.90 0.28 21.58
N LEU A 220 3.79 -0.55 21.03
CA LEU A 220 4.06 -1.90 21.56
C LEU A 220 4.79 -1.85 22.90
N ILE A 221 5.49 -0.75 23.19
CA ILE A 221 6.22 -0.53 24.44
C ILE A 221 5.37 0.26 25.42
N ASP A 222 4.70 1.31 24.95
CA ASP A 222 3.79 2.14 25.74
C ASP A 222 2.49 2.36 24.98
N GLU A 223 1.44 1.62 25.36
CA GLU A 223 0.12 1.68 24.72
C GLU A 223 -0.50 3.09 24.77
N LYS A 224 -0.15 3.89 25.79
CA LYS A 224 -0.67 5.25 26.01
C LYS A 224 0.05 6.31 25.18
N LEU A 225 1.18 5.97 24.57
CA LEU A 225 1.91 6.88 23.70
C LEU A 225 1.09 7.19 22.45
N VAL A 226 0.92 8.47 22.14
CA VAL A 226 0.35 8.91 20.87
C VAL A 226 1.45 8.88 19.81
N ALA A 227 1.39 7.91 18.90
CA ALA A 227 2.32 7.81 17.79
C ALA A 227 1.68 8.43 16.53
N LEU A 228 2.30 9.48 15.99
CA LEU A 228 1.79 10.20 14.83
C LEU A 228 2.78 10.15 13.68
N ASP A 229 2.26 9.87 12.49
CA ASP A 229 2.99 10.08 11.24
C ASP A 229 2.26 11.11 10.36
N GLN A 230 2.93 11.57 9.31
CA GLN A 230 2.41 12.60 8.39
C GLN A 230 1.07 12.22 7.72
N GLU A 231 0.74 10.93 7.61
CA GLU A 231 -0.50 10.43 7.00
C GLU A 231 -1.67 10.33 7.98
N VAL A 232 -1.45 10.63 9.28
CA VAL A 232 -2.51 10.54 10.30
C VAL A 232 -3.50 11.71 10.15
N PRO A 233 -4.81 11.44 9.97
CA PRO A 233 -5.81 12.49 9.87
C PRO A 233 -5.97 13.23 11.20
N ASN A 234 -6.33 14.52 11.14
CA ASN A 234 -6.50 15.39 12.32
C ASN A 234 -5.25 15.44 13.20
N PHE A 235 -4.07 15.39 12.58
CA PHE A 235 -2.76 15.39 13.24
C PHE A 235 -2.65 16.46 14.34
N ASP A 236 -3.09 17.68 14.03
CA ASP A 236 -3.10 18.86 14.90
C ASP A 236 -3.85 18.64 16.22
N ARG A 237 -4.97 17.91 16.19
CA ARG A 237 -5.81 17.65 17.36
C ARG A 237 -5.28 16.53 18.25
N LEU A 238 -4.37 15.71 17.71
CA LEU A 238 -3.87 14.51 18.39
C LEU A 238 -2.55 14.74 19.10
N VAL A 239 -1.82 15.83 18.80
CA VAL A 239 -0.54 16.12 19.48
C VAL A 239 -0.79 16.46 20.95
N GLN A 240 -0.15 15.70 21.85
CA GLN A 240 -0.18 15.90 23.30
C GLN A 240 1.21 16.18 23.86
N ASP A 241 1.29 17.16 24.76
CA ASP A 241 2.54 17.50 25.45
C ASP A 241 2.85 16.54 26.62
N PRO A 242 4.11 16.10 26.78
CA PRO A 242 5.29 16.46 25.98
C PRO A 242 5.41 15.67 24.66
N ALA A 243 5.73 16.35 23.57
CA ALA A 243 5.88 15.77 22.25
C ALA A 243 7.34 15.76 21.75
N VAL A 244 7.69 14.76 20.94
CA VAL A 244 9.01 14.64 20.29
C VAL A 244 8.86 14.34 18.81
N LEU A 245 9.71 14.94 17.99
CA LEU A 245 9.88 14.61 16.57
C LEU A 245 11.12 13.72 16.43
N VAL A 246 11.00 12.58 15.74
CA VAL A 246 12.05 11.56 15.58
C VAL A 246 12.21 11.21 14.10
N TRP A 247 13.46 11.15 13.62
CA TRP A 247 13.81 10.72 12.27
C TRP A 247 15.00 9.75 12.31
N LEU A 248 14.96 8.72 11.47
CA LEU A 248 15.98 7.67 11.39
C LEU A 248 16.55 7.57 9.97
N ASP A 249 17.82 7.16 9.86
CA ASP A 249 18.59 7.05 8.62
C ASP A 249 18.62 8.35 7.78
N ARG A 250 18.52 9.51 8.44
CA ARG A 250 18.55 10.84 7.81
C ARG A 250 19.22 11.84 8.75
N ASP A 251 19.82 12.86 8.16
CA ASP A 251 20.41 13.97 8.91
C ASP A 251 19.31 14.93 9.39
N ASP A 252 18.32 15.20 8.53
CA ASP A 252 17.23 16.16 8.80
C ASP A 252 15.83 15.54 8.66
N PRO A 253 14.83 16.05 9.41
CA PRO A 253 13.43 15.67 9.24
C PRO A 253 12.86 16.20 7.92
N ARG A 254 11.82 15.56 7.40
CA ARG A 254 11.16 16.02 6.15
C ARG A 254 10.50 17.38 6.35
N GLN A 255 10.60 18.24 5.35
CA GLN A 255 9.97 19.57 5.39
C GLN A 255 8.45 19.49 5.58
N VAL A 256 7.79 18.50 4.97
CA VAL A 256 6.35 18.28 5.10
C VAL A 256 5.90 18.11 6.56
N ILE A 257 6.65 17.34 7.37
CA ILE A 257 6.29 17.14 8.77
C ILE A 257 6.58 18.38 9.62
N LEU A 258 7.63 19.14 9.28
CA LEU A 258 7.92 20.41 9.94
C LEU A 258 6.83 21.45 9.65
N GLU A 259 6.34 21.53 8.41
CA GLU A 259 5.23 22.40 8.05
C GLU A 259 3.92 22.01 8.76
N GLN A 260 3.65 20.70 8.86
CA GLN A 260 2.48 20.19 9.57
C GLN A 260 2.55 20.48 11.08
N LEU A 261 3.74 20.35 11.69
CA LEU A 261 3.98 20.75 13.07
C LEU A 261 3.77 22.24 13.29
N LYS A 262 4.30 23.08 12.40
CA LYS A 262 4.09 24.53 12.45
C LYS A 262 2.61 24.89 12.35
N LYS A 263 1.87 24.26 11.44
CA LYS A 263 0.40 24.42 11.31
C LYS A 263 -0.34 23.97 12.58
N ALA A 264 0.15 22.93 13.25
CA ALA A 264 -0.37 22.49 14.55
C ALA A 264 0.07 23.38 15.73
N GLY A 265 0.84 24.45 15.49
CA GLY A 265 1.33 25.36 16.52
C GLY A 265 2.50 24.81 17.32
N TYR A 266 3.32 23.94 16.73
CA TYR A 266 4.49 23.33 17.37
C TYR A 266 5.79 23.72 16.65
N GLU A 267 6.84 24.00 17.43
CA GLU A 267 8.20 24.22 16.91
C GLU A 267 9.23 23.36 17.67
N PRO A 268 10.36 23.01 17.03
CA PRO A 268 11.48 22.34 17.70
C PRO A 268 11.98 23.14 18.91
N ASP A 269 12.13 22.46 20.03
CA ASP A 269 12.66 23.03 21.27
C ASP A 269 14.13 22.63 21.44
N GLY A 270 15.00 23.43 20.82
CA GLY A 270 16.46 23.28 20.90
C GLY A 270 17.08 22.48 19.76
N GLN A 271 18.31 22.02 19.98
CA GLN A 271 19.09 21.29 18.99
C GLN A 271 18.69 19.81 18.94
N PRO A 272 18.70 19.18 17.75
CA PRO A 272 18.49 17.73 17.62
C PRO A 272 19.51 16.92 18.42
N ARG A 273 19.03 15.90 19.12
CA ARG A 273 19.85 14.92 19.83
C ARG A 273 20.03 13.68 18.97
N GLN A 274 21.29 13.32 18.75
CA GLN A 274 21.65 12.13 18.00
C GLN A 274 21.32 10.87 18.81
N ILE A 275 20.77 9.86 18.15
CA ILE A 275 20.42 8.56 18.70
C ILE A 275 20.98 7.44 17.82
N MET A 276 21.36 6.36 18.47
CA MET A 276 21.77 5.12 17.80
C MET A 276 20.83 4.03 18.24
N VAL A 277 20.00 3.56 17.32
CA VAL A 277 18.92 2.62 17.63
C VAL A 277 19.35 1.21 17.24
N PRO A 278 19.50 0.28 18.21
CA PRO A 278 19.93 -1.08 17.92
C PRO A 278 18.99 -1.83 16.98
N LEU A 279 19.54 -2.76 16.20
CA LEU A 279 18.79 -3.69 15.36
C LEU A 279 18.82 -5.12 15.93
N LEU A 280 17.67 -5.77 15.98
CA LEU A 280 17.43 -7.14 16.43
C LEU A 280 17.22 -8.09 15.24
N PRO A 281 17.72 -9.33 15.24
CA PRO A 281 18.81 -9.80 16.09
C PRO A 281 20.09 -9.03 15.77
N SER A 282 20.99 -8.88 16.74
CA SER A 282 22.25 -8.14 16.55
C SER A 282 23.10 -8.80 15.46
N THR A 283 23.22 -8.14 14.30
CA THR A 283 24.14 -8.51 13.20
C THR A 283 25.09 -7.33 12.92
N ASP A 284 26.14 -7.53 12.11
CA ASP A 284 27.24 -6.57 11.85
C ASP A 284 26.86 -5.09 11.63
N LYS A 285 25.68 -4.78 11.11
CA LYS A 285 25.11 -3.41 11.14
C LYS A 285 24.23 -3.27 12.37
N SER A 286 24.85 -2.95 13.50
CA SER A 286 24.28 -3.08 14.83
C SER A 286 23.31 -1.98 15.24
N ALA A 287 23.29 -0.84 14.54
CA ALA A 287 22.42 0.28 14.90
C ALA A 287 22.05 1.17 13.70
N ARG A 288 20.89 1.82 13.80
CA ARG A 288 20.43 2.88 12.89
C ARG A 288 20.72 4.24 13.51
N PRO A 289 21.45 5.12 12.81
CA PRO A 289 21.57 6.50 13.25
C PRO A 289 20.24 7.23 13.05
N GLY A 290 20.04 8.24 13.87
CA GLY A 290 18.93 9.17 13.72
C GLY A 290 19.06 10.28 14.73
N ALA A 291 18.05 11.13 14.76
CA ALA A 291 17.97 12.15 15.78
C ALA A 291 16.53 12.36 16.21
N TYR A 292 16.38 13.00 17.36
CA TYR A 292 15.10 13.50 17.81
C TYR A 292 15.25 14.91 18.38
N VAL A 293 14.15 15.65 18.36
CA VAL A 293 14.05 16.95 19.02
C VAL A 293 12.74 17.02 19.78
N ARG A 294 12.77 17.64 20.97
CA ARG A 294 11.55 17.93 21.71
C ARG A 294 10.77 19.02 20.99
N LEU A 295 9.47 19.03 21.17
CA LEU A 295 8.59 20.03 20.59
C LEU A 295 8.02 20.90 21.70
N LYS A 296 7.88 22.19 21.41
CA LYS A 296 7.15 23.13 22.26
C LYS A 296 6.02 23.75 21.48
N ARG A 297 4.96 24.10 22.20
CA ARG A 297 3.84 24.86 21.66
C ARG A 297 4.27 26.31 21.43
N MET A 298 4.02 26.83 20.24
CA MET A 298 4.27 28.23 19.89
C MET A 298 3.35 29.13 20.70
N ALA A 299 3.88 30.27 21.17
CA ALA A 299 3.06 31.28 21.84
C ALA A 299 2.00 31.83 20.87
N ALA A 300 0.78 32.08 21.39
CA ALA A 300 -0.41 32.43 20.61
C ALA A 300 -0.22 33.62 19.65
N GLU A 301 0.66 34.57 19.98
CA GLU A 301 0.97 35.75 19.14
C GLU A 301 1.63 35.41 17.79
N LYS A 302 2.37 34.29 17.68
CA LYS A 302 2.98 33.88 16.41
C LYS A 302 2.01 33.15 15.47
N ALA A 303 0.94 32.58 16.00
CA ALA A 303 -0.06 31.86 15.20
C ALA A 303 -0.99 32.85 14.46
N THR A 304 -1.40 33.93 15.12
CA THR A 304 -2.24 34.99 14.52
C THR A 304 -1.50 35.83 13.49
N ALA A 305 -0.19 36.10 13.70
CA ALA A 305 0.61 36.84 12.72
C ALA A 305 0.75 36.12 11.36
N PHE A 306 0.59 34.79 11.33
CA PHE A 306 0.66 34.00 10.09
C PHE A 306 -0.67 33.99 9.32
N GLU A 307 -1.81 33.96 10.01
CA GLU A 307 -3.12 34.12 9.35
C GLU A 307 -3.24 35.50 8.68
N GLU A 308 -2.72 36.56 9.32
CA GLU A 308 -2.68 37.90 8.71
C GLU A 308 -1.66 38.01 7.55
N GLY A 309 -0.54 37.31 7.63
CA GLY A 309 0.49 37.29 6.57
C GLY A 309 0.05 36.58 5.29
N VAL A 310 -0.75 35.51 5.40
CA VAL A 310 -1.36 34.82 4.26
C VAL A 310 -2.51 35.64 3.67
N SER A 311 -3.28 36.35 4.50
CA SER A 311 -4.36 37.22 4.02
C SER A 311 -3.86 38.47 3.28
N LYS A 312 -2.68 39.01 3.63
CA LYS A 312 -2.12 40.21 2.98
C LYS A 312 -1.34 39.93 1.69
N GLY A 313 -1.08 38.67 1.34
CA GLY A 313 -0.39 38.29 0.11
C GLY A 313 -1.29 38.18 -1.14
N ALA A 314 -2.62 38.31 -1.00
CA ALA A 314 -3.58 38.12 -2.09
C ALA A 314 -4.15 39.43 -2.67
N GLU A 315 -3.85 40.60 -2.09
CA GLU A 315 -4.29 41.91 -2.58
C GLU A 315 -3.07 42.76 -2.96
N GLY A 316 -2.55 42.60 -4.17
CA GLY A 316 -1.41 43.41 -4.61
C GLY A 316 -0.85 43.04 -5.97
N GLY A 317 -1.70 42.88 -6.98
CA GLY A 317 -1.30 42.68 -8.38
C GLY A 317 -2.04 43.66 -9.28
N GLN A 318 -1.60 44.91 -9.27
CA GLN A 318 -2.15 46.00 -10.06
C GLN A 318 -1.63 45.92 -11.50
N GLU A 319 -2.55 45.85 -12.48
CA GLU A 319 -2.28 46.03 -13.91
C GLU A 319 -1.70 47.44 -14.18
N PRO A 320 -0.77 47.54 -15.13
CA PRO A 320 -0.69 48.74 -15.96
C PRO A 320 -0.79 48.41 -17.46
N ASP A 321 -1.56 49.28 -18.11
CA ASP A 321 -1.80 49.55 -19.54
C ASP A 321 -0.77 49.05 -20.58
#